data_AF-J1YBL2-F1
#
_entry.id   AF-J1YBL2-F1
#
_cell.length_a   1.000
_cell.length_b   1.000
_cell.length_c   1.000
_cell.angle_alpha   90.00
_cell.angle_beta   90.00
_cell.angle_gamma   90.00
#
_symmetry.space_group_name_H-M   'P 1'
#
loop_
_entity.id
_entity.type
_entity.pdbx_description
1 polymer ?
#
loop_
_entity_poly.entity_id
_entity_poly.type
_entity_poly.pdbx_seq_one_letter_code
_entity_poly.pdbx_strand_id
1 'polypeptide(L)' 'MREPWDESGLYFGAGVKHALTPQAELFTEATYHTVADNYGSLGAGIAFYLSRDWAVRSSLALNSGAAKNEFRLGVSYQF' A
#
# COMPACT_ATOMS: atom_id res chain seq x y z
N MET A 1 -26.29 24.35 1.92
CA MET A 1 -26.58 23.00 1.36
C MET A 1 -25.24 22.30 1.22
N ARG A 2 -25.04 21.16 1.88
CA ARG A 2 -23.80 20.39 1.87
C ARG A 2 -24.06 19.18 0.98
N GLU A 3 -23.37 19.10 -0.15
CA GLU A 3 -23.52 18.01 -1.12
C GLU A 3 -23.17 16.65 -0.49
N PRO A 4 -23.80 15.56 -0.94
CA PRO A 4 -23.56 14.24 -0.38
C PRO A 4 -22.10 13.86 -0.63
N TRP A 5 -21.44 13.34 0.39
CA TRP A 5 -20.11 12.74 0.27
C TRP A 5 -20.18 11.67 -0.81
N ASP A 6 -19.60 11.95 -1.98
CA ASP A 6 -19.47 10.95 -3.02
C ASP A 6 -18.43 9.94 -2.51
N GLU A 7 -18.91 8.84 -1.94
CA GLU A 7 -18.09 7.73 -1.46
C GLU A 7 -17.54 6.90 -2.62
N SER A 8 -18.01 7.18 -3.85
CA SER A 8 -17.57 6.57 -5.08
C SER A 8 -16.24 7.19 -5.51
N GLY A 9 -15.24 6.35 -5.81
CA GLY A 9 -14.00 6.83 -6.36
C GLY A 9 -13.15 5.73 -6.97
N LEU A 10 -12.18 6.17 -7.73
CA LEU A 10 -11.22 5.37 -8.46
C LEU A 10 -9.88 5.33 -7.72
N TYR A 11 -9.25 4.18 -7.83
CA TYR A 11 -7.92 3.90 -7.29
C TYR A 11 -7.01 3.56 -8.46
N PHE A 12 -5.91 4.29 -8.57
CA PHE A 12 -4.89 4.03 -9.59
C PHE A 12 -3.54 3.88 -8.91
N GLY A 13 -2.72 2.96 -9.40
CA GLY A 13 -1.43 2.69 -8.80
C GLY A 13 -0.46 2.02 -9.74
N ALA A 14 0.81 2.31 -9.54
CA ALA A 14 1.90 1.60 -10.16
C ALA A 14 2.99 1.34 -9.12
N GLY A 15 3.64 0.20 -9.22
CA GLY A 15 4.68 -0.18 -8.28
C GLY A 15 5.74 -1.04 -8.91
N VAL A 16 6.88 -1.09 -8.24
CA VAL A 16 8.02 -1.93 -8.59
C VAL A 16 8.30 -2.87 -7.43
N LYS A 17 8.77 -4.07 -7.78
CA LYS A 17 9.22 -5.09 -6.84
C LYS A 17 10.66 -5.46 -7.16
N HIS A 18 11.45 -5.66 -6.12
CA HIS A 18 12.84 -6.02 -6.22
C HIS A 18 13.19 -7.12 -5.22
N ALA A 19 13.55 -8.29 -5.73
CA ALA A 19 14.02 -9.39 -4.88
C ALA A 19 15.41 -9.05 -4.32
N LEU A 20 15.52 -9.00 -2.99
CA LEU A 20 16.80 -8.88 -2.30
C LEU A 20 17.44 -10.26 -2.11
N THR A 21 16.62 -11.25 -1.77
CA THR A 21 16.98 -12.66 -1.57
C THR A 21 15.80 -13.53 -2.00
N PRO A 22 15.95 -14.87 -2.10
CA PRO A 22 14.81 -15.76 -2.36
C PRO A 22 13.68 -15.66 -1.32
N GLN A 23 13.95 -15.14 -0.12
CA GLN A 23 12.99 -15.01 0.98
C GLN A 23 12.62 -13.55 1.28
N ALA A 24 13.19 -12.56 0.60
CA ALA A 24 12.94 -11.15 0.89
C ALA A 24 12.76 -10.31 -0.38
N GLU A 25 11.68 -9.54 -0.44
CA GLU A 25 11.32 -8.65 -1.55
C GLU A 25 11.09 -7.24 -1.03
N LEU A 26 11.75 -6.24 -1.64
CA LEU A 26 11.37 -4.85 -1.51
C LEU A 26 10.27 -4.52 -2.50
N PHE A 27 9.36 -3.66 -2.10
CA PHE A 27 8.38 -3.09 -3.01
C PHE A 27 8.24 -1.59 -2.73
N THR A 28 7.96 -0.87 -3.80
CA THR A 28 7.60 0.55 -3.76
C THR A 28 6.39 0.74 -4.65
N GLU A 29 5.43 1.53 -4.19
CA GLU A 29 4.18 1.79 -4.90
C GLU A 29 3.84 3.28 -4.84
N ALA A 30 3.45 3.84 -5.96
CA ALA A 30 2.82 5.14 -6.04
C ALA A 30 1.35 4.95 -6.37
N THR A 31 0.46 5.46 -5.53
CA THR A 31 -0.99 5.37 -5.74
C THR A 31 -1.65 6.75 -5.68
N TYR A 32 -2.77 6.87 -6.39
CA TYR A 32 -3.65 8.02 -6.35
C TYR A 32 -5.07 7.55 -6.01
N HIS A 33 -5.63 8.16 -4.97
CA HIS A 33 -6.93 7.84 -4.41
C HIS A 33 -7.86 9.01 -4.72
N THR A 34 -9.02 8.75 -5.32
CA THR A 34 -10.03 9.79 -5.62
C THR A 34 -11.25 9.75 -4.69
N VAL A 35 -11.26 8.85 -3.71
CA VAL A 35 -12.33 8.75 -2.70
C VAL A 35 -12.09 9.77 -1.59
N ALA A 36 -13.16 10.46 -1.17
CA ALA A 36 -13.19 11.48 -0.13
C ALA A 36 -12.31 12.71 -0.44
N ASP A 37 -11.10 12.78 0.10
CA ASP A 37 -10.17 13.89 -0.06
C ASP A 37 -9.01 13.43 -0.95
N ASN A 38 -9.18 13.56 -2.28
CA ASN A 38 -8.20 13.12 -3.29
C ASN A 38 -6.75 13.23 -2.80
N TYR A 39 -6.04 12.10 -2.70
CA TYR A 39 -4.67 12.09 -2.20
C TYR A 39 -3.77 11.13 -2.95
N GLY A 40 -2.51 11.55 -3.12
CA GLY A 40 -1.43 10.68 -3.55
C GLY A 40 -0.79 9.99 -2.35
N SER A 41 -0.29 8.78 -2.59
CA SER A 41 0.44 7.99 -1.60
C SER A 41 1.70 7.42 -2.24
N LEU A 42 2.84 7.61 -1.57
CA LEU A 42 4.08 6.90 -1.87
C LEU A 42 4.35 5.89 -0.77
N GLY A 43 4.28 4.61 -1.12
CA GLY A 43 4.50 3.49 -0.23
C GLY A 43 5.82 2.78 -0.51
N ALA A 44 6.51 2.36 0.54
CA ALA A 44 7.66 1.46 0.45
C ALA A 44 7.62 0.44 1.57
N GLY A 45 8.13 -0.76 1.31
CA GLY A 45 8.21 -1.78 2.33
C GLY A 45 8.98 -3.01 1.92
N ILE A 46 8.97 -3.98 2.83
CA ILE A 46 9.66 -5.25 2.70
C ILE A 46 8.70 -6.41 3.02
N ALA A 47 8.79 -7.46 2.24
CA ALA A 47 8.10 -8.73 2.46
C ALA A 47 9.12 -9.82 2.75
N PHE A 48 8.84 -10.64 3.75
CA PHE A 48 9.62 -11.83 4.11
C PHE A 48 8.76 -13.08 3.89
N TYR A 49 9.23 -14.00 3.06
CA TYR A 49 8.58 -15.27 2.79
C TYR A 49 9.14 -16.34 3.74
N LEU A 50 8.32 -16.75 4.71
CA LEU A 50 8.68 -17.76 5.70
C LEU A 50 8.62 -19.18 5.11
N SER A 51 7.75 -19.37 4.13
CA SER A 51 7.62 -20.58 3.32
C SER A 51 7.03 -20.21 1.95
N ARG A 52 6.66 -21.20 1.14
CA ARG A 52 5.93 -20.94 -0.11
C ARG A 52 4.55 -20.31 0.14
N ASP A 53 3.96 -20.59 1.30
CA ASP A 53 2.57 -20.25 1.57
C ASP A 53 2.45 -19.10 2.56
N TRP A 54 3.46 -18.86 3.40
CA TRP A 54 3.43 -17.84 4.45
C TRP A 54 4.37 -16.68 4.14
N ALA A 55 3.86 -15.46 4.27
CA ALA A 55 4.67 -14.25 4.22
C ALA A 55 4.27 -13.21 5.28
N VAL A 56 5.25 -12.42 5.70
CA VAL A 56 5.09 -11.28 6.60
C VAL A 56 5.54 -10.02 5.85
N ARG A 57 4.76 -8.95 5.94
CA ARG A 57 5.02 -7.70 5.21
C ARG A 57 4.96 -6.52 6.15
N SER A 58 5.94 -5.62 6.04
CA SER A 58 5.89 -4.30 6.67
C SER A 58 6.03 -3.20 5.61
N SER A 59 5.31 -2.10 5.79
CA SER A 59 5.39 -0.95 4.89
C SER A 59 5.08 0.35 5.57
N LEU A 60 5.60 1.43 5.00
CA LEU A 60 5.23 2.80 5.28
C LEU A 60 4.56 3.40 4.04
N ALA A 61 3.48 4.15 4.24
CA ALA A 61 2.85 4.96 3.21
C ALA A 61 2.89 6.43 3.64
N LEU A 62 3.49 7.26 2.79
CA LEU A 62 3.51 8.71 2.94
C LEU A 62 2.41 9.28 2.09
N ASN A 63 1.43 9.89 2.75
CA ASN A 63 0.20 10.39 2.13
C ASN A 63 0.28 11.92 1.99
N SER A 64 -0.20 12.45 0.86
CA SER A 64 -0.24 13.89 0.60
C SER A 64 -1.49 14.55 1.19
N GLY A 65 -1.43 15.87 1.42
CA GLY A 65 -2.60 16.66 1.82
C GLY A 65 -2.98 16.44 3.29
N ALA A 66 -4.27 16.29 3.57
CA ALA A 66 -4.79 16.06 4.93
C ALA A 66 -4.78 14.57 5.33
N ALA A 67 -4.48 13.67 4.39
CA ALA A 67 -4.40 12.24 4.65
C ALA A 67 -3.21 11.91 5.56
N LYS A 68 -3.44 11.08 6.58
CA LYS A 68 -2.41 10.70 7.56
C LYS A 68 -1.47 9.66 6.97
N ASN A 69 -0.19 9.74 7.29
CA ASN A 69 0.76 8.67 6.97
C ASN A 69 0.39 7.37 7.69
N GLU A 70 0.75 6.24 7.10
CA GLU A 70 0.39 4.92 7.62
C GLU A 70 1.62 4.02 7.75
N PHE A 71 1.70 3.33 8.89
CA PHE A 71 2.54 2.15 9.03
C PHE A 71 1.64 0.91 8.97
N ARG A 72 2.02 -0.08 8.17
CA ARG A 72 1.25 -1.31 7.98
C ARG A 72 2.12 -2.51 8.28
N LEU A 73 1.58 -3.46 9.03
CA LEU A 73 2.14 -4.77 9.29
C LEU A 73 1.08 -5.81 8.94
N GLY A 74 1.46 -6.81 8.15
CA GLY A 74 0.53 -7.83 7.68
C GLY A 74 1.17 -9.21 7.62
N VAL A 75 0.33 -10.22 7.75
CA VAL A 75 0.68 -11.62 7.54
C VAL A 75 -0.26 -12.17 6.48
N SER A 76 0.27 -12.90 5.51
CA SER A 76 -0.51 -13.54 4.45
C SER A 76 -0.23 -15.04 4.40
N TYR A 77 -1.29 -15.80 4.12
CA TYR A 77 -1.23 -17.23 3.88
C TYR A 77 -1.90 -17.55 2.53
N GLN A 78 -1.29 -18.45 1.74
CA GLN A 78 -1.84 -18.95 0.49
C GLN A 78 -2.35 -20.40 0.69
N PHE A 79 -3.64 -20.62 0.41
CA PHE A 79 -4.31 -21.93 0.48
C PHE A 79 -4.10 -22.75 -0.79
#